data_AF-A0A442UJY8-F1
#
_entry.id   AF-A0A442UJY8-F1
#
_cell.length_a   1.000
_cell.length_b   1.000
_cell.length_c   1.000
_cell.angle_alpha   90.00
_cell.angle_beta   90.00
_cell.angle_gamma   90.00
#
_symmetry.space_group_name_H-M   'P 1'
#
loop_
_entity.id
_entity.type
_entity.pdbx_description
1 polymer ?
#
loop_
_entity_poly.entity_id
_entity_poly.type
_entity_poly.pdbx_seq_one_letter_code
_entity_poly.pdbx_strand_id
1 'polypeptide(L)'
;MHLARKRPDRIVPEYSLTGDLLSFRRCARQYRYQNGSALPPSRPVQLWYGEFMHGLLENVYRLWESRGGLPFPIPYTQLALSDPIEPPKPGLPDFDLRYLGWPVEESLFNQNKRARSRKARLAAYRRAEAAVNMLGPHLFPLIAEAEERVIGTRDIPGSLTSQQRAEKYALTGVIDVLTELELGTADSDNLIRRAVQAACPDLNGEFEVIVDYKGTRRPDTGTAEWTDGEWQVQTYAWLRHEQRRSRRVAAGILVYINELAPGEGDILALRAALRASRTDVAAVRDSDKRMLENWRPGARADFSPEFLFSRAVRVIPINDASITVATGAFDQTVASIETCVQLEETAVSILQTWVDDCKDAKTCAACDFRYFCEGYQRTGNKIGEEDTVQDEI
;
A
#
# COMPACT_ATOMS: atom_id res chain seq x y z
N MET A 1 -6.49 31.81 -47.63
CA MET A 1 -5.87 31.42 -46.35
C MET A 1 -6.20 29.94 -46.12
N HIS A 2 -5.25 29.04 -46.40
CA HIS A 2 -5.45 27.61 -46.13
C HIS A 2 -5.25 27.36 -44.64
N LEU A 3 -6.35 27.21 -43.90
CA LEU A 3 -6.29 26.74 -42.52
C LEU A 3 -5.81 25.29 -42.54
N ALA A 4 -4.68 25.03 -41.88
CA ALA A 4 -4.18 23.68 -41.67
C ALA A 4 -5.26 22.85 -40.95
N ARG A 5 -5.44 21.61 -41.39
CA ARG A 5 -6.40 20.66 -40.81
C ARG A 5 -6.16 20.59 -39.29
N LYS A 6 -7.20 20.81 -38.48
CA LYS A 6 -7.13 20.70 -37.00
C LYS A 6 -6.53 19.33 -36.69
N ARG A 7 -5.44 19.30 -35.91
CA ARG A 7 -4.85 18.04 -35.43
C ARG A 7 -5.94 17.28 -34.65
N PRO A 8 -6.03 15.94 -34.78
CA PRO A 8 -6.96 15.16 -33.97
C PRO A 8 -6.74 15.48 -32.48
N ASP A 9 -7.82 15.49 -31.71
CA ASP A 9 -7.75 15.78 -30.28
C ASP A 9 -6.88 14.69 -29.63
N ARG A 10 -5.66 15.06 -29.24
CA ARG A 10 -4.75 14.16 -28.52
C ARG A 10 -5.21 14.11 -27.08
N ILE A 11 -5.64 12.92 -26.65
CA ILE A 11 -5.93 12.65 -25.25
C ILE A 11 -4.60 12.27 -24.62
N VAL A 12 -4.11 13.07 -23.68
CA VAL A 12 -3.01 12.63 -22.80
C VAL A 12 -3.63 11.63 -21.84
N PRO A 13 -3.30 10.32 -21.92
CA PRO A 13 -3.85 9.35 -20.99
C PRO A 13 -3.35 9.65 -19.58
N GLU A 14 -4.25 9.52 -18.62
CA GLU A 14 -3.94 9.63 -17.20
C GLU A 14 -3.85 8.23 -16.62
N TYR A 15 -2.78 7.95 -15.87
CA TYR A 15 -2.62 6.72 -15.12
C TYR A 15 -2.38 7.06 -13.65
N SER A 16 -2.91 6.23 -12.78
CA SER A 16 -2.61 6.16 -11.36
C SER A 16 -1.50 5.14 -11.12
N LEU A 17 -0.58 5.48 -10.22
CA LEU A 17 0.52 4.58 -9.88
C LEU A 17 0.03 3.22 -9.36
N THR A 18 -0.92 3.26 -8.43
CA THR A 18 -1.46 2.07 -7.77
C THR A 18 -2.59 1.42 -8.56
N GLY A 19 -3.55 2.21 -9.02
CA GLY A 19 -4.75 1.72 -9.71
C GLY A 19 -4.46 1.18 -11.10
N ASP A 20 -3.48 1.76 -11.81
CA ASP A 20 -3.18 1.36 -13.19
C ASP A 20 -1.87 0.59 -13.32
N LEU A 21 -0.74 1.19 -12.94
CA LEU A 21 0.56 0.59 -13.26
C LEU A 21 0.83 -0.67 -12.46
N LEU A 22 0.64 -0.63 -11.14
CA LEU A 22 0.79 -1.81 -10.28
C LEU A 22 -0.28 -2.88 -10.58
N SER A 23 -1.53 -2.48 -10.85
CA SER A 23 -2.60 -3.41 -11.25
C SER A 23 -2.27 -4.14 -12.55
N PHE A 24 -1.81 -3.43 -13.59
CA PHE A 24 -1.40 -4.03 -14.85
C PHE A 24 -0.25 -5.01 -14.67
N ARG A 25 0.79 -4.62 -13.92
CA ARG A 25 1.95 -5.47 -13.63
C ARG A 25 1.57 -6.74 -12.86
N ARG A 26 0.57 -6.65 -11.99
CA ARG A 26 0.05 -7.81 -11.26
C ARG A 26 -0.74 -8.74 -12.18
N CYS A 27 -1.63 -8.21 -13.01
CA CYS A 27 -2.36 -8.97 -14.03
C CYS A 27 -2.96 -8.05 -15.10
N ALA A 28 -2.38 -8.03 -16.29
CA ALA A 28 -2.82 -7.17 -17.41
C ALA A 28 -4.29 -7.42 -17.80
N ARG A 29 -4.72 -8.69 -17.81
CA ARG A 29 -6.11 -9.06 -18.12
C ARG A 29 -7.10 -8.58 -17.05
N GLN A 30 -6.78 -8.77 -15.76
CA GLN A 30 -7.64 -8.30 -14.67
C GLN A 30 -7.77 -6.77 -14.72
N TYR A 31 -6.64 -6.07 -14.90
CA TYR A 31 -6.59 -4.63 -15.07
C TYR A 31 -7.52 -4.16 -16.20
N ARG A 32 -7.43 -4.78 -17.40
CA ARG A 32 -8.29 -4.39 -18.53
C ARG A 32 -9.78 -4.62 -18.25
N TYR A 33 -10.15 -5.72 -17.60
CA TYR A 33 -11.53 -5.97 -17.24
C TYR A 33 -12.05 -4.91 -16.26
N GLN A 34 -11.26 -4.52 -15.26
CA GLN A 34 -11.66 -3.51 -14.27
C GLN A 34 -11.74 -2.11 -14.87
N ASN A 35 -10.78 -1.72 -15.71
CA ASN A 35 -10.72 -0.37 -16.26
C ASN A 35 -11.68 -0.09 -17.41
N GLY A 36 -12.12 -1.11 -18.16
CA GLY A 36 -13.08 -0.91 -19.23
C GLY A 36 -14.43 -1.59 -19.04
N SER A 37 -14.69 -2.15 -17.86
CA SER A 37 -16.06 -2.41 -17.43
C SER A 37 -16.43 -1.34 -16.42
N ALA A 38 -17.60 -0.71 -16.54
CA ALA A 38 -18.13 0.19 -15.51
C ALA A 38 -18.56 -0.56 -14.24
N LEU A 39 -17.99 -1.75 -14.00
CA LEU A 39 -18.34 -2.64 -12.91
C LEU A 39 -17.43 -2.33 -11.72
N PRO A 40 -18.00 -1.99 -10.55
CA PRO A 40 -17.20 -1.85 -9.34
C PRO A 40 -16.58 -3.22 -8.97
N PRO A 41 -15.37 -3.24 -8.37
CA PRO A 41 -14.77 -4.48 -7.91
C PRO A 41 -15.71 -5.28 -7.00
N SER A 42 -15.92 -6.54 -7.34
CA SER A 42 -16.78 -7.55 -6.71
C SER A 42 -16.31 -7.93 -5.30
N ARG A 43 -15.03 -7.73 -4.99
CA ARG A 43 -14.44 -7.96 -3.66
C ARG A 43 -14.05 -6.66 -2.94
N PRO A 44 -15.03 -5.90 -2.39
CA PRO A 44 -14.80 -4.68 -1.62
C PRO A 44 -14.08 -4.89 -0.27
N VAL A 45 -13.68 -6.12 0.05
CA VAL A 45 -13.11 -6.51 1.35
C VAL A 45 -11.66 -6.06 1.53
N GLN A 46 -10.80 -6.26 0.52
CA GLN A 46 -9.41 -5.81 0.59
C GLN A 46 -9.34 -4.27 0.55
N LEU A 47 -10.27 -3.64 -0.20
CA LEU A 47 -10.49 -2.19 -0.19
C LEU A 47 -10.94 -1.71 1.18
N TRP A 48 -11.87 -2.40 1.84
CA TRP A 48 -12.36 -2.02 3.16
C TRP A 48 -11.23 -1.95 4.19
N TYR A 49 -10.34 -2.95 4.25
CA TYR A 49 -9.28 -2.96 5.26
C TYR A 49 -8.28 -1.83 5.06
N GLY A 50 -7.81 -1.63 3.82
CA GLY A 50 -6.91 -0.52 3.49
C GLY A 50 -7.54 0.83 3.81
N GLU A 51 -8.72 1.11 3.27
CA GLU A 51 -9.41 2.39 3.49
C GLU A 51 -9.77 2.62 4.96
N PHE A 52 -10.12 1.57 5.71
CA PHE A 52 -10.35 1.65 7.14
C PHE A 52 -9.08 2.06 7.89
N MET A 53 -7.93 1.43 7.58
CA MET A 53 -6.66 1.73 8.23
C MET A 53 -6.21 3.17 7.94
N HIS A 54 -6.24 3.61 6.68
CA HIS A 54 -5.87 4.99 6.31
C HIS A 54 -6.82 5.99 6.98
N GLY A 55 -8.14 5.79 6.86
CA GLY A 55 -9.12 6.69 7.44
C GLY A 55 -9.04 6.79 8.97
N LEU A 56 -8.74 5.68 9.66
CA LEU A 56 -8.57 5.68 11.11
C LEU A 56 -7.28 6.41 11.51
N LEU A 57 -6.15 6.12 10.86
CA LEU A 57 -4.88 6.79 11.16
C LEU A 57 -4.98 8.31 10.90
N GLU A 58 -5.66 8.70 9.82
CA GLU A 58 -5.92 10.11 9.51
C GLU A 58 -6.82 10.78 10.57
N ASN A 59 -7.92 10.11 10.98
CA ASN A 59 -8.78 10.64 12.05
C ASN A 59 -8.01 10.85 13.37
N VAL A 60 -7.12 9.91 13.72
CA VAL A 60 -6.30 10.01 14.93
C VAL A 60 -5.26 11.13 14.78
N TYR A 61 -4.61 11.26 13.62
CA TYR A 61 -3.66 12.33 13.37
C TYR A 61 -4.32 13.71 13.45
N ARG A 62 -5.48 13.91 12.81
CA ARG A 62 -6.24 15.17 12.90
C ARG A 62 -6.64 15.52 14.33
N LEU A 63 -7.04 14.51 15.10
CA LEU A 63 -7.33 14.71 16.51
C LEU A 63 -6.06 15.14 17.28
N TRP A 64 -4.93 14.50 17.03
CA TRP A 64 -3.63 14.86 17.60
C TRP A 64 -3.23 16.28 17.26
N GLU A 65 -3.32 16.67 16.00
CA GLU A 65 -3.00 18.02 15.52
C GLU A 65 -3.92 19.07 16.17
N SER A 66 -5.24 18.86 16.15
CA SER A 66 -6.21 19.81 16.70
C SER A 66 -6.06 20.05 18.21
N ARG A 67 -5.48 19.10 18.94
CA ARG A 67 -5.24 19.16 20.38
C ARG A 67 -3.84 19.67 20.74
N GLY A 68 -2.94 19.79 19.76
CA GLY A 68 -1.52 20.06 20.01
C GLY A 68 -0.79 18.89 20.68
N GLY A 69 -1.28 17.67 20.46
CA GLY A 69 -0.80 16.44 21.09
C GLY A 69 -1.90 15.55 21.64
N LEU A 70 -1.60 14.26 21.81
CA LEU A 70 -2.46 13.30 22.53
C LEU A 70 -1.62 12.50 23.54
N PRO A 71 -2.22 12.10 24.66
CA PRO A 71 -1.61 11.10 25.52
C PRO A 71 -1.60 9.75 24.80
N PHE A 72 -0.43 9.12 24.76
CA PHE A 72 -0.28 7.73 24.34
C PHE A 72 -0.01 6.84 25.56
N PRO A 73 -0.51 5.59 25.58
CA PRO A 73 -1.32 4.96 24.54
C PRO A 73 -2.75 5.50 24.48
N ILE A 74 -3.29 5.63 23.26
CA ILE A 74 -4.71 5.87 23.02
C ILE A 74 -5.48 4.58 23.38
N PRO A 75 -6.54 4.68 24.18
CA PRO A 75 -7.28 3.51 24.64
C PRO A 75 -7.99 2.78 23.49
N TYR A 76 -8.09 1.46 23.60
CA TYR A 76 -8.93 0.64 22.74
C TYR A 76 -9.70 -0.38 23.57
N THR A 77 -11.01 -0.19 23.64
CA THR A 77 -11.90 -1.17 24.25
C THR A 77 -12.10 -2.33 23.28
N GLN A 78 -11.44 -3.46 23.54
CA GLN A 78 -11.39 -4.59 22.62
C GLN A 78 -12.77 -5.09 22.19
N LEU A 79 -12.96 -5.23 20.87
CA LEU A 79 -14.16 -5.83 20.28
C LEU A 79 -14.20 -7.35 20.51
N ALA A 80 -15.41 -7.86 20.80
CA ALA A 80 -15.70 -9.29 20.86
C ALA A 80 -16.35 -9.80 19.56
N LEU A 81 -16.25 -11.11 19.29
CA LEU A 81 -16.89 -11.74 18.12
C LEU A 81 -18.43 -11.66 18.15
N SER A 82 -19.00 -11.53 19.35
CA SER A 82 -20.43 -11.36 19.58
C SER A 82 -20.90 -9.92 19.41
N ASP A 83 -19.98 -8.95 19.32
CA ASP A 83 -20.37 -7.54 19.25
C ASP A 83 -21.11 -7.24 17.94
N PRO A 84 -22.24 -6.53 18.00
CA PRO A 84 -22.90 -6.02 16.82
C PRO A 84 -22.00 -4.99 16.10
N ILE A 85 -22.22 -4.85 14.79
CA ILE A 85 -21.60 -3.78 14.00
C ILE A 85 -22.52 -2.58 14.11
N GLU A 86 -22.32 -1.79 15.16
CA GLU A 86 -23.12 -0.62 15.51
C GLU A 86 -22.24 0.48 16.13
N PRO A 87 -22.74 1.73 16.24
CA PRO A 87 -22.01 2.82 16.87
C PRO A 87 -21.52 2.42 18.28
N PRO A 88 -20.30 2.80 18.68
CA PRO A 88 -19.79 2.49 20.01
C PRO A 88 -20.71 3.07 21.08
N LYS A 89 -21.02 2.26 22.10
CA LYS A 89 -21.91 2.67 23.19
C LYS A 89 -21.34 3.89 23.91
N PRO A 90 -22.17 4.81 24.43
CA PRO A 90 -21.70 5.87 25.31
C PRO A 90 -20.99 5.29 26.55
N GLY A 91 -19.96 5.98 27.04
CA GLY A 91 -19.24 5.61 28.27
C GLY A 91 -17.95 4.79 28.06
N LEU A 92 -17.47 4.66 26.81
CA LEU A 92 -16.09 4.24 26.59
C LEU A 92 -15.12 5.37 26.99
N PRO A 93 -13.85 5.07 27.26
CA PRO A 93 -12.84 6.09 27.54
C PRO A 93 -12.80 7.19 26.47
N ASP A 94 -12.40 8.39 26.88
CA ASP A 94 -12.15 9.48 25.93
C ASP A 94 -11.12 9.05 24.89
N PHE A 95 -11.38 9.42 23.63
CA PHE A 95 -10.55 9.09 22.46
C PHE A 95 -10.39 7.60 22.15
N ASP A 96 -11.23 6.73 22.72
CA ASP A 96 -11.20 5.30 22.40
C ASP A 96 -11.22 5.08 20.89
N LEU A 97 -10.34 4.20 20.39
CA LEU A 97 -10.21 3.93 18.96
C LEU A 97 -11.50 3.46 18.30
N ARG A 98 -12.45 2.93 19.07
CA ARG A 98 -13.80 2.63 18.55
C ARG A 98 -14.55 3.88 18.14
N TYR A 99 -14.47 4.97 18.90
CA TYR A 99 -15.08 6.25 18.52
C TYR A 99 -14.42 6.86 17.29
N LEU A 100 -13.11 6.70 17.13
CA LEU A 100 -12.36 7.24 16.00
C LEU A 100 -12.49 6.39 14.72
N GLY A 101 -12.63 5.07 14.87
CA GLY A 101 -12.82 4.13 13.78
C GLY A 101 -14.26 4.06 13.26
N TRP A 102 -15.26 4.28 14.11
CA TRP A 102 -16.66 4.14 13.70
C TRP A 102 -17.09 5.06 12.54
N PRO A 103 -16.77 6.36 12.51
CA PRO A 103 -17.11 7.22 11.38
C PRO A 103 -16.53 6.72 10.04
N VAL A 104 -15.34 6.10 10.09
CA VAL A 104 -14.71 5.48 8.91
C VAL A 104 -15.50 4.25 8.47
N GLU A 105 -15.84 3.36 9.40
CA GLU A 105 -16.66 2.19 9.10
C GLU A 105 -18.04 2.57 8.54
N GLU A 106 -18.67 3.59 9.10
CA GLU A 106 -19.98 4.10 8.65
C GLU A 106 -19.89 4.67 7.23
N SER A 107 -18.85 5.45 6.93
CA SER A 107 -18.58 5.93 5.57
C SER A 107 -18.37 4.80 4.57
N LEU A 108 -17.55 3.80 4.94
CA LEU A 108 -17.31 2.61 4.11
C LEU A 108 -18.60 1.81 3.90
N PHE A 109 -19.41 1.66 4.95
CA PHE A 109 -20.69 0.99 4.86
C PHE A 109 -21.63 1.68 3.88
N ASN A 110 -21.70 3.01 3.89
CA ASN A 110 -22.48 3.80 2.93
C ASN A 110 -21.98 3.65 1.49
N GLN A 111 -20.72 3.28 1.29
CA GLN A 111 -20.13 2.92 0.01
C GLN A 111 -20.28 1.43 -0.35
N ASN A 112 -21.09 0.67 0.41
CA ASN A 112 -21.25 -0.78 0.28
C ASN A 112 -19.95 -1.59 0.53
N LYS A 113 -18.97 -1.01 1.22
CA LYS A 113 -17.74 -1.68 1.63
C LYS A 113 -17.88 -2.17 3.07
N ARG A 114 -17.60 -3.45 3.30
CA ARG A 114 -17.69 -4.07 4.63
C ARG A 114 -16.54 -5.03 4.86
N ALA A 115 -16.15 -5.17 6.13
CA ALA A 115 -15.26 -6.26 6.52
C ALA A 115 -15.87 -7.61 6.12
N ARG A 116 -15.07 -8.51 5.54
CA ARG A 116 -15.54 -9.86 5.13
C ARG A 116 -16.13 -10.68 6.27
N SER A 117 -15.65 -10.45 7.48
CA SER A 117 -16.04 -11.22 8.66
C SER A 117 -15.78 -10.40 9.91
N ARG A 118 -16.45 -10.77 10.99
CA ARG A 118 -16.18 -10.18 12.31
C ARG A 118 -14.73 -10.40 12.74
N LYS A 119 -14.14 -11.55 12.43
CA LYS A 119 -12.72 -11.84 12.71
C LYS A 119 -11.79 -10.83 12.00
N ALA A 120 -12.07 -10.52 10.73
CA ALA A 120 -11.28 -9.53 9.98
C ALA A 120 -11.43 -8.11 10.56
N ARG A 121 -12.65 -7.72 10.95
CA ARG A 121 -12.89 -6.44 11.65
C ARG A 121 -12.12 -6.35 12.97
N LEU A 122 -12.18 -7.41 13.79
CA LEU A 122 -11.43 -7.50 15.06
C LEU A 122 -9.91 -7.44 14.84
N ALA A 123 -9.40 -8.09 13.78
CA ALA A 123 -7.99 -8.00 13.41
C ALA A 123 -7.61 -6.58 12.98
N ALA A 124 -8.47 -5.90 12.22
CA ALA A 124 -8.24 -4.53 11.77
C ALA A 124 -8.12 -3.55 12.95
N TYR A 125 -9.04 -3.59 13.91
CA TYR A 125 -8.95 -2.73 15.09
C TYR A 125 -7.72 -3.03 15.98
N ARG A 126 -7.33 -4.30 16.13
CA ARG A 126 -6.09 -4.65 16.86
C ARG A 126 -4.84 -4.12 16.16
N ARG A 127 -4.81 -4.18 14.83
CA ARG A 127 -3.71 -3.62 14.03
C ARG A 127 -3.72 -2.09 14.04
N ALA A 128 -4.89 -1.47 14.03
CA ALA A 128 -5.04 -0.03 14.22
C ALA A 128 -4.53 0.42 15.59
N GLU A 129 -4.88 -0.30 16.67
CA GLU A 129 -4.34 -0.06 18.01
C GLU A 129 -2.81 -0.12 18.03
N ALA A 130 -2.23 -1.18 17.49
CA ALA A 130 -0.78 -1.33 17.42
C ALA A 130 -0.13 -0.22 16.58
N ALA A 131 -0.71 0.11 15.42
CA ALA A 131 -0.23 1.18 14.55
C ALA A 131 -0.26 2.54 15.23
N VAL A 132 -1.39 2.94 15.81
CA VAL A 132 -1.55 4.23 16.50
C VAL A 132 -0.59 4.33 17.67
N ASN A 133 -0.50 3.30 18.51
CA ASN A 133 0.26 3.39 19.75
C ASN A 133 1.77 3.16 19.58
N MET A 134 2.19 2.42 18.54
CA MET A 134 3.61 2.21 18.27
C MET A 134 4.20 3.24 17.30
N LEU A 135 3.42 3.72 16.33
CA LEU A 135 3.91 4.68 15.33
C LEU A 135 3.56 6.12 15.70
N GLY A 136 2.34 6.37 16.19
CA GLY A 136 1.83 7.72 16.46
C GLY A 136 2.79 8.63 17.25
N PRO A 137 3.35 8.20 18.39
CA PRO A 137 4.30 9.00 19.17
C PRO A 137 5.55 9.44 18.39
N HIS A 138 5.95 8.67 17.38
CA HIS A 138 7.15 8.91 16.60
C HIS A 138 6.86 9.53 15.24
N LEU A 139 5.73 9.21 14.62
CA LEU A 139 5.39 9.64 13.28
C LEU A 139 4.62 10.95 13.28
N PHE A 140 3.60 11.12 14.13
CA PHE A 140 2.73 12.32 14.10
C PHE A 140 3.49 13.63 14.30
N PRO A 141 4.50 13.72 15.19
CA PRO A 141 5.30 14.95 15.33
C PRO A 141 6.11 15.33 14.09
N LEU A 142 6.27 14.41 13.14
CA LEU A 142 7.06 14.60 11.92
C LEU A 142 6.20 14.90 10.69
N ILE A 143 4.89 14.69 10.76
CA ILE A 143 3.99 14.89 9.61
C ILE A 143 3.88 16.37 9.30
N ALA A 144 4.16 16.73 8.05
CA ALA A 144 3.96 18.07 7.50
C ALA A 144 2.69 18.13 6.65
N GLU A 145 2.44 17.11 5.82
CA GLU A 145 1.24 16.98 4.99
C GLU A 145 0.74 15.53 5.03
N ALA A 146 -0.57 15.32 5.01
CA ALA A 146 -1.20 14.00 4.93
C ALA A 146 -2.14 13.94 3.72
N GLU A 147 -2.21 12.78 3.05
CA GLU A 147 -3.04 12.53 1.85
C GLU A 147 -2.74 13.51 0.68
N GLU A 148 -1.46 13.76 0.42
CA GLU A 148 -1.00 14.73 -0.57
C GLU A 148 -1.13 14.16 -2.00
N ARG A 149 -1.83 14.89 -2.87
CA ARG A 149 -2.04 14.48 -4.27
C ARG A 149 -0.93 15.04 -5.14
N VAL A 150 -0.27 14.15 -5.89
CA VAL A 150 0.85 14.52 -6.77
C VAL A 150 0.58 14.11 -8.21
N ILE A 151 1.04 14.93 -9.15
CA ILE A 151 0.86 14.73 -10.59
C ILE A 151 2.11 15.14 -11.37
N GLY A 152 2.48 14.35 -12.37
CA GLY A 152 3.57 14.66 -13.29
C GLY A 152 3.25 14.15 -14.70
N THR A 153 4.00 14.62 -15.70
CA THR A 153 3.86 14.17 -17.09
C THR A 153 5.16 13.59 -17.60
N ARG A 154 5.09 12.47 -18.31
CA ARG A 154 6.26 11.77 -18.88
C ARG A 154 6.02 11.39 -20.34
N ASP A 155 7.09 11.12 -21.06
CA ASP A 155 7.03 10.64 -22.44
C ASP A 155 6.71 9.14 -22.47
N ILE A 156 5.93 8.71 -23.46
CA ILE A 156 5.68 7.28 -23.70
C ILE A 156 6.85 6.72 -24.53
N PRO A 157 7.61 5.73 -24.01
CA PRO A 157 8.73 5.16 -24.75
C PRO A 157 8.33 4.59 -26.11
N GLY A 158 9.09 4.93 -27.15
CA GLY A 158 8.86 4.43 -28.50
C GLY A 158 7.65 5.01 -29.20
N SER A 159 7.02 6.07 -28.65
CA SER A 159 5.86 6.68 -29.27
C SER A 159 6.18 7.29 -30.63
N LEU A 160 5.51 6.77 -31.66
CA LEU A 160 5.48 7.33 -33.00
C LEU A 160 4.11 7.94 -33.24
N THR A 161 4.12 9.23 -33.57
CA THR A 161 2.95 10.08 -33.84
C THR A 161 1.88 9.51 -34.77
N SER A 162 2.27 8.58 -35.64
CA SER A 162 1.41 7.97 -36.65
C SER A 162 0.72 6.69 -36.19
N GLN A 163 1.11 6.13 -35.03
CA GLN A 163 0.67 4.81 -34.57
C GLN A 163 0.08 4.82 -33.16
N GLN A 164 0.45 5.78 -32.32
CA GLN A 164 -0.05 5.89 -30.95
C GLN A 164 -0.91 7.13 -30.75
N ARG A 165 -1.92 7.01 -29.87
CA ARG A 165 -2.86 8.10 -29.58
C ARG A 165 -2.25 9.27 -28.79
N ALA A 166 -1.09 9.06 -28.15
CA ALA A 166 -0.38 10.05 -27.36
C ALA A 166 1.14 9.87 -27.39
N GLU A 167 1.88 10.96 -27.22
CA GLU A 167 3.35 11.00 -27.05
C GLU A 167 3.76 11.08 -25.57
N LYS A 168 2.84 11.53 -24.73
CA LYS A 168 3.02 11.74 -23.29
C LYS A 168 1.88 11.11 -22.54
N TYR A 169 2.10 10.81 -21.27
CA TYR A 169 1.08 10.42 -20.32
C TYR A 169 1.19 11.25 -19.04
N ALA A 170 0.08 11.40 -18.33
CA ALA A 170 0.05 11.96 -16.99
C ALA A 170 0.06 10.81 -15.96
N LEU A 171 0.88 10.96 -14.93
CA LEU A 171 0.95 10.04 -13.81
C LEU A 171 0.46 10.74 -12.56
N THR A 172 -0.45 10.09 -11.85
CA THR A 172 -1.03 10.58 -10.59
C THR A 172 -0.74 9.63 -9.44
N GLY A 173 -0.65 10.19 -8.24
CA GLY A 173 -0.42 9.45 -7.00
C GLY A 173 -0.99 10.17 -5.80
N VAL A 174 -1.21 9.43 -4.72
CA VAL A 174 -1.55 9.98 -3.41
C VAL A 174 -0.50 9.48 -2.43
N ILE A 175 0.17 10.41 -1.77
CA ILE A 175 1.15 10.14 -0.71
C ILE A 175 0.40 10.17 0.62
N ASP A 176 0.40 9.05 1.36
CA ASP A 176 -0.35 8.96 2.62
C ASP A 176 0.16 9.97 3.64
N VAL A 177 1.49 10.05 3.82
CA VAL A 177 2.13 10.96 4.75
C VAL A 177 3.41 11.51 4.15
N LEU A 178 3.54 12.83 4.16
CA LEU A 178 4.78 13.54 3.88
C LEU A 178 5.30 14.14 5.18
N THR A 179 6.52 13.73 5.55
CA THR A 179 7.20 14.28 6.73
C THR A 179 8.25 15.30 6.33
N GLU A 180 8.39 16.32 7.17
CA GLU A 180 9.49 17.28 7.08
C GLU A 180 10.49 16.96 8.18
N LEU A 181 11.67 16.49 7.78
CA LEU A 181 12.72 16.07 8.70
C LEU A 181 13.93 16.98 8.55
N GLU A 182 14.19 17.73 9.60
CA GLU A 182 15.50 18.34 9.83
C GLU A 182 16.22 17.51 10.90
N LEU A 183 17.33 16.89 10.52
CA LEU A 183 18.10 16.02 11.42
C LEU A 183 18.59 16.75 12.69
N GLY A 184 18.65 18.09 12.68
CA GLY A 184 19.03 18.88 13.84
C GLY A 184 17.91 19.08 14.88
N THR A 185 16.64 19.00 14.50
CA THR A 185 15.52 19.48 15.34
C THR A 185 14.56 18.39 15.80
N ALA A 186 14.43 17.28 15.06
CA ALA A 186 13.67 16.12 15.53
C ALA A 186 14.38 15.44 16.72
N ASP A 187 13.65 14.87 17.68
CA ASP A 187 14.23 14.17 18.83
C ASP A 187 15.14 13.01 18.38
N SER A 188 16.34 12.88 18.97
CA SER A 188 17.29 11.79 18.67
C SER A 188 16.77 10.42 19.05
N ASP A 189 15.85 10.35 20.02
CA ASP A 189 15.23 9.10 20.45
C ASP A 189 14.02 8.71 19.58
N ASN A 190 13.62 9.56 18.62
CA ASN A 190 12.56 9.24 17.67
C ASN A 190 12.94 8.03 16.78
N LEU A 191 12.14 6.96 16.85
CA LEU A 191 12.45 5.70 16.16
C LEU A 191 12.44 5.83 14.62
N ILE A 192 11.57 6.68 14.06
CA ILE A 192 11.50 6.93 12.61
C ILE A 192 12.76 7.64 12.16
N ARG A 193 13.18 8.69 12.88
CA ARG A 193 14.44 9.41 12.62
C ARG A 193 15.63 8.45 12.64
N ARG A 194 15.72 7.61 13.69
CA ARG A 194 16.81 6.63 13.83
C ARG A 194 16.83 5.62 12.69
N ALA A 195 15.67 5.14 12.26
CA ALA A 195 15.56 4.22 11.12
C ALA A 195 16.05 4.88 9.82
N VAL A 196 15.68 6.15 9.58
CA VAL A 196 16.14 6.92 8.42
C VAL A 196 17.66 7.13 8.46
N GLN A 197 18.21 7.56 9.60
CA GLN A 197 19.65 7.78 9.75
C GLN A 197 20.45 6.47 9.56
N ALA A 198 19.94 5.35 10.05
CA ALA A 198 20.59 4.05 9.89
C ALA A 198 20.64 3.59 8.42
N ALA A 199 19.58 3.84 7.65
CA ALA A 199 19.52 3.50 6.23
C ALA A 199 20.28 4.49 5.34
N CYS A 200 20.39 5.75 5.78
CA CYS A 200 20.96 6.84 5.02
C CYS A 200 21.95 7.65 5.90
N PRO A 201 23.14 7.09 6.22
CA PRO A 201 24.05 7.65 7.23
C PRO A 201 24.63 9.01 6.84
N ASP A 202 24.76 9.28 5.55
CA ASP A 202 25.36 10.52 5.02
C ASP A 202 24.35 11.66 4.84
N LEU A 203 23.09 11.47 5.26
CA LEU A 203 22.09 12.53 5.21
C LEU A 203 22.43 13.67 6.16
N ASN A 204 22.34 14.89 5.64
CA ASN A 204 22.57 16.13 6.36
C ASN A 204 21.58 17.20 5.86
N GLY A 205 21.23 18.15 6.73
CA GLY A 205 20.33 19.25 6.42
C GLY A 205 18.84 18.90 6.52
N GLU A 206 18.02 19.70 5.85
CA GLU A 206 16.57 19.52 5.74
C GLU A 206 16.20 18.65 4.55
N PHE A 207 15.28 17.72 4.75
CA PHE A 207 14.75 16.88 3.68
C PHE A 207 13.33 16.42 3.99
N GLU A 208 12.66 15.92 2.96
CA GLU A 208 11.36 15.26 3.08
C GLU A 208 11.56 13.74 3.18
N VAL A 209 10.68 13.07 3.93
CA VAL A 209 10.52 11.62 3.89
C VAL A 209 9.07 11.27 3.62
N ILE A 210 8.87 10.43 2.60
CA ILE A 210 7.56 9.91 2.21
C ILE A 210 7.25 8.68 3.05
N VAL A 211 6.07 8.59 3.63
CA VAL A 211 5.61 7.41 4.37
C VAL A 211 4.32 6.89 3.72
N ASP A 212 4.31 5.60 3.39
CA ASP A 212 3.16 4.92 2.78
C ASP A 212 2.80 3.69 3.62
N TYR A 213 1.51 3.57 3.94
CA TYR A 213 0.97 2.50 4.77
C TYR A 213 0.55 1.31 3.91
N LYS A 214 0.99 0.11 4.30
CA LYS A 214 0.63 -1.15 3.66
C LYS A 214 -0.17 -2.04 4.60
N GLY A 215 -1.41 -2.33 4.22
CA GLY A 215 -2.28 -3.32 4.87
C GLY A 215 -1.90 -4.78 4.58
N THR A 216 -0.63 -5.08 4.34
CA THR A 216 -0.12 -6.41 4.00
C THR A 216 1.08 -6.75 4.85
N ARG A 217 1.45 -8.03 4.90
CA ARG A 217 2.75 -8.45 5.46
C ARG A 217 3.90 -7.84 4.67
N ARG A 218 5.06 -7.73 5.31
CA ARG A 218 6.31 -7.40 4.61
C ARG A 218 6.62 -8.51 3.59
N PRO A 219 6.77 -8.18 2.30
CA PRO A 219 7.10 -9.16 1.28
C PRO A 219 8.45 -9.83 1.54
N ASP A 220 8.62 -11.02 0.98
CA ASP A 220 9.91 -11.69 0.93
C ASP A 220 10.84 -10.92 -0.03
N THR A 221 12.13 -10.79 0.28
CA THR A 221 13.08 -9.87 -0.39
C THR A 221 13.34 -10.11 -1.89
N GLY A 222 12.82 -11.21 -2.44
CA GLY A 222 12.98 -11.59 -3.85
C GLY A 222 11.69 -11.61 -4.67
N THR A 223 10.58 -11.11 -4.14
CA THR A 223 9.29 -11.12 -4.86
C THR A 223 9.04 -9.83 -5.64
N ALA A 224 8.11 -9.86 -6.58
CA ALA A 224 7.74 -8.67 -7.34
C ALA A 224 7.20 -7.56 -6.42
N GLU A 225 6.42 -7.93 -5.40
CA GLU A 225 5.83 -6.99 -4.44
C GLU A 225 6.91 -6.26 -3.62
N TRP A 226 8.05 -6.89 -3.36
CA TRP A 226 9.18 -6.26 -2.69
C TRP A 226 9.72 -5.09 -3.52
N THR A 227 9.94 -5.33 -4.81
CA THR A 227 10.47 -4.37 -5.78
C THR A 227 9.45 -3.31 -6.17
N ASP A 228 8.20 -3.71 -6.40
CA ASP A 228 7.10 -2.81 -6.77
C ASP A 228 6.87 -1.77 -5.66
N GLY A 229 7.01 -2.15 -4.38
CA GLY A 229 6.98 -1.21 -3.26
C GLY A 229 8.13 -0.20 -3.30
N GLU A 230 9.35 -0.61 -3.66
CA GLU A 230 10.47 0.32 -3.85
C GLU A 230 10.17 1.29 -4.98
N TRP A 231 9.77 0.78 -6.13
CA TRP A 231 9.46 1.61 -7.29
C TRP A 231 8.34 2.60 -7.01
N GLN A 232 7.32 2.19 -6.25
CA GLN A 232 6.23 3.08 -5.87
C GLN A 232 6.75 4.31 -5.11
N VAL A 233 7.54 4.11 -4.06
CA VAL A 233 8.08 5.19 -3.24
C VAL A 233 9.05 6.09 -4.02
N GLN A 234 9.91 5.50 -4.86
CA GLN A 234 10.81 6.26 -5.74
C GLN A 234 10.02 7.13 -6.74
N THR A 235 8.91 6.60 -7.24
CA THR A 235 8.04 7.33 -8.18
C THR A 235 7.26 8.44 -7.50
N TYR A 236 6.83 8.24 -6.25
CA TYR A 236 6.28 9.33 -5.46
C TYR A 236 7.30 10.43 -5.19
N ALA A 237 8.56 10.10 -4.93
CA ALA A 237 9.61 11.11 -4.80
C ALA A 237 9.81 11.91 -6.09
N TRP A 238 9.82 11.24 -7.25
CA TRP A 238 9.83 11.94 -8.53
C TRP A 238 8.61 12.86 -8.69
N LEU A 239 7.40 12.36 -8.47
CA LEU A 239 6.17 13.15 -8.56
C LEU A 239 6.18 14.34 -7.59
N ARG A 240 6.76 14.17 -6.39
CA ARG A 240 6.94 15.25 -5.42
C ARG A 240 7.93 16.28 -5.94
N HIS A 241 9.06 15.89 -6.53
CA HIS A 241 10.03 16.83 -7.13
C HIS A 241 9.42 17.68 -8.26
N GLU A 242 8.45 17.14 -9.01
CA GLU A 242 7.72 17.89 -10.04
C GLU A 242 6.75 18.95 -9.47
N GLN A 243 6.40 18.88 -8.18
CA GLN A 243 5.53 19.87 -7.55
C GLN A 243 6.28 21.16 -7.21
N ARG A 244 5.54 22.27 -7.14
CA ARG A 244 6.09 23.56 -6.69
C ARG A 244 6.48 23.46 -5.21
N ARG A 245 7.63 24.05 -4.85
CA ARG A 245 8.16 24.11 -3.47
C ARG A 245 8.50 22.75 -2.85
N SER A 246 8.76 21.74 -3.67
CA SER A 246 9.27 20.46 -3.19
C SER A 246 10.69 20.62 -2.62
N ARG A 247 10.95 19.91 -1.52
CA ARG A 247 12.32 19.74 -1.02
C ARG A 247 12.88 18.43 -1.56
N ARG A 248 14.18 18.22 -1.33
CA ARG A 248 14.79 16.93 -1.61
C ARG A 248 14.14 15.87 -0.73
N VAL A 249 13.42 14.95 -1.35
CA VAL A 249 13.04 13.68 -0.70
C VAL A 249 14.29 12.81 -0.54
N ALA A 250 14.64 12.48 0.70
CA ALA A 250 15.87 11.74 1.01
C ALA A 250 15.65 10.23 1.19
N ALA A 251 14.48 9.86 1.68
CA ALA A 251 14.08 8.48 1.88
C ALA A 251 12.57 8.36 1.71
N GLY A 252 12.11 7.13 1.53
CA GLY A 252 10.72 6.82 1.84
C GLY A 252 10.61 5.58 2.70
N ILE A 253 9.46 5.45 3.35
CA ILE A 253 9.20 4.46 4.36
C ILE A 253 7.93 3.71 3.97
N LEU A 254 8.04 2.41 3.80
CA LEU A 254 6.89 1.53 3.73
C LEU A 254 6.61 1.00 5.13
N VAL A 255 5.37 1.18 5.60
CA VAL A 255 4.92 0.72 6.90
C VAL A 255 3.96 -0.45 6.72
N TYR A 256 4.44 -1.66 6.97
CA TYR A 256 3.64 -2.89 6.91
C TYR A 256 2.85 -3.07 8.22
N ILE A 257 1.61 -2.57 8.24
CA ILE A 257 0.74 -2.53 9.42
C ILE A 257 0.53 -3.92 10.04
N ASN A 258 0.44 -4.96 9.20
CA ASN A 258 0.23 -6.32 9.68
C ASN A 258 1.40 -6.83 10.54
N GLU A 259 2.61 -6.30 10.36
CA GLU A 259 3.78 -6.68 11.17
C GLU A 259 3.73 -6.13 12.59
N LEU A 260 2.92 -5.10 12.87
CA LEU A 260 2.78 -4.52 14.22
C LEU A 260 1.88 -5.35 15.13
N ALA A 261 0.93 -6.09 14.55
CA ALA A 261 0.10 -7.07 15.25
C ALA A 261 -0.15 -8.28 14.33
N PRO A 262 0.84 -9.18 14.21
CA PRO A 262 0.80 -10.27 13.24
C PRO A 262 -0.26 -11.31 13.59
N GLY A 263 -0.98 -11.75 12.57
CA GLY A 263 -1.88 -12.90 12.63
C GLY A 263 -1.15 -14.23 12.56
N GLU A 264 -1.89 -15.32 12.67
CA GLU A 264 -1.36 -16.69 12.54
C GLU A 264 -0.68 -16.93 11.18
N GLY A 265 -1.33 -16.53 10.09
CA GLY A 265 -0.73 -16.56 8.75
C GLY A 265 0.55 -15.76 8.60
N ASP A 266 0.58 -14.56 9.17
CA ASP A 266 1.75 -13.68 9.12
C ASP A 266 2.95 -14.36 9.82
N ILE A 267 2.72 -14.99 10.98
CA ILE A 267 3.75 -15.71 11.74
C ILE A 267 4.23 -16.95 10.99
N LEU A 268 3.32 -17.75 10.42
CA LEU A 268 3.68 -18.93 9.62
C LEU A 268 4.53 -18.55 8.40
N ALA A 269 4.11 -17.50 7.68
CA ALA A 269 4.85 -16.98 6.54
C ALA A 269 6.22 -16.41 6.94
N LEU A 270 6.30 -15.68 8.05
CA LEU A 270 7.57 -15.18 8.59
C LEU A 270 8.53 -16.33 8.95
N ARG A 271 8.05 -17.39 9.59
CA ARG A 271 8.86 -18.58 9.89
C ARG A 271 9.38 -19.25 8.61
N ALA A 272 8.54 -19.35 7.58
CA ALA A 272 8.97 -19.89 6.29
C ALA A 272 10.04 -19.01 5.62
N ALA A 273 9.84 -17.68 5.63
CA ALA A 273 10.79 -16.73 5.07
C ALA A 273 12.14 -16.75 5.81
N LEU A 274 12.14 -16.88 7.14
CA LEU A 274 13.36 -17.02 7.95
C LEU A 274 14.14 -18.30 7.60
N ARG A 275 13.44 -19.44 7.50
CA ARG A 275 14.08 -20.72 7.11
C ARG A 275 14.69 -20.65 5.71
N ALA A 276 14.04 -19.92 4.80
CA ALA A 276 14.48 -19.74 3.43
C ALA A 276 15.44 -18.55 3.23
N SER A 277 15.82 -17.82 4.30
CA SER A 277 16.62 -16.60 4.23
C SER A 277 16.08 -15.53 3.26
N ARG A 278 14.74 -15.41 3.16
CA ARG A 278 14.05 -14.47 2.26
C ARG A 278 13.48 -13.25 2.99
N THR A 279 14.11 -12.86 4.09
CA THR A 279 13.67 -11.73 4.89
C THR A 279 14.86 -10.90 5.35
N ASP A 280 14.65 -9.60 5.45
CA ASP A 280 15.70 -8.60 5.72
C ASP A 280 15.83 -8.20 7.19
N VAL A 281 14.91 -8.61 8.07
CA VAL A 281 15.02 -8.40 9.54
C VAL A 281 14.80 -9.72 10.29
N ALA A 282 15.88 -10.25 10.85
CA ALA A 282 15.80 -11.39 11.75
C ALA A 282 15.47 -10.94 13.18
N ALA A 283 14.91 -11.85 13.98
CA ALA A 283 14.80 -11.65 15.42
C ALA A 283 16.21 -11.61 16.04
N VAL A 284 16.58 -10.48 16.64
CA VAL A 284 17.89 -10.30 17.28
C VAL A 284 17.87 -10.81 18.72
N ARG A 285 16.80 -10.50 19.47
CA ARG A 285 16.62 -10.91 20.87
C ARG A 285 16.28 -12.40 20.97
N ASP A 286 16.89 -13.08 21.95
CA ASP A 286 16.66 -14.51 22.17
C ASP A 286 15.22 -14.83 22.59
N SER A 287 14.52 -13.90 23.24
CA SER A 287 13.10 -14.04 23.56
C SER A 287 12.25 -14.15 22.29
N ASP A 288 12.49 -13.28 21.31
CA ASP A 288 11.74 -13.25 20.04
C ASP A 288 12.08 -14.47 19.18
N LYS A 289 13.37 -14.89 19.16
CA LYS A 289 13.79 -16.14 18.48
C LYS A 289 13.07 -17.35 19.07
N ARG A 290 13.11 -17.52 20.39
CA ARG A 290 12.43 -18.64 21.08
C ARG A 290 10.93 -18.59 20.88
N MET A 291 10.34 -17.40 20.84
CA MET A 291 8.92 -17.23 20.53
C MET A 291 8.62 -17.76 19.12
N LEU A 292 9.35 -17.32 18.09
CA LEU A 292 9.18 -17.79 16.71
C LEU A 292 9.39 -19.30 16.56
N GLU A 293 10.37 -19.86 17.27
CA GLU A 293 10.68 -21.28 17.24
C GLU A 293 9.57 -22.14 17.86
N ASN A 294 9.07 -21.73 19.03
CA ASN A 294 8.14 -22.51 19.84
C ASN A 294 6.66 -22.15 19.61
N TRP A 295 6.36 -21.09 18.85
CA TRP A 295 5.00 -20.66 18.59
C TRP A 295 4.17 -21.75 17.89
N ARG A 296 2.91 -21.86 18.31
CA ARG A 296 1.92 -22.81 17.80
C ARG A 296 0.63 -22.08 17.40
N PRO A 297 -0.10 -22.58 16.38
CA PRO A 297 -1.45 -22.15 16.04
C PRO A 297 -2.34 -21.89 17.26
N GLY A 298 -3.03 -20.75 17.28
CA GLY A 298 -3.88 -20.31 18.40
C GLY A 298 -3.15 -19.76 19.63
N ALA A 299 -1.81 -19.84 19.71
CA ALA A 299 -1.06 -19.21 20.79
C ALA A 299 -0.90 -17.70 20.58
N ARG A 300 -0.87 -16.94 21.68
CA ARG A 300 -0.57 -15.51 21.65
C ARG A 300 0.90 -15.28 21.24
N ALA A 301 1.14 -14.25 20.43
CA ALA A 301 2.46 -13.90 19.93
C ALA A 301 2.87 -12.52 20.47
N ASP A 302 3.41 -12.50 21.69
CA ASP A 302 3.87 -11.28 22.36
C ASP A 302 5.35 -11.03 22.03
N PHE A 303 5.59 -10.57 20.81
CA PHE A 303 6.92 -10.15 20.39
C PHE A 303 7.32 -8.82 21.03
N SER A 304 8.63 -8.56 21.11
CA SER A 304 9.11 -7.27 21.59
C SER A 304 8.68 -6.11 20.66
N PRO A 305 8.34 -4.93 21.21
CA PRO A 305 7.98 -3.77 20.40
C PRO A 305 9.06 -3.38 19.38
N GLU A 306 10.34 -3.55 19.73
CA GLU A 306 11.45 -3.24 18.85
C GLU A 306 11.52 -4.19 17.65
N PHE A 307 11.23 -5.48 17.85
CA PHE A 307 11.17 -6.45 16.75
C PHE A 307 9.98 -6.15 15.82
N LEU A 308 8.80 -5.91 16.39
CA LEU A 308 7.59 -5.55 15.63
C LEU A 308 7.78 -4.25 14.83
N PHE A 309 8.35 -3.21 15.45
CA PHE A 309 8.65 -1.95 14.77
C PHE A 309 9.65 -2.15 13.62
N SER A 310 10.75 -2.86 13.88
CA SER A 310 11.76 -3.14 12.84
C SER A 310 11.18 -3.96 11.69
N ARG A 311 10.19 -4.81 11.98
CA ARG A 311 9.50 -5.58 10.95
C ARG A 311 8.53 -4.75 10.15
N ALA A 312 7.78 -3.87 10.79
CA ALA A 312 6.82 -2.99 10.14
C ALA A 312 7.48 -1.91 9.29
N VAL A 313 8.59 -1.32 9.73
CA VAL A 313 9.22 -0.17 9.08
C VAL A 313 10.29 -0.62 8.09
N ARG A 314 10.13 -0.26 6.81
CA ARG A 314 11.14 -0.44 5.77
C ARG A 314 11.53 0.91 5.19
N VAL A 315 12.76 1.33 5.45
CA VAL A 315 13.31 2.56 4.88
C VAL A 315 13.99 2.24 3.55
N ILE A 316 13.67 3.04 2.54
CA ILE A 316 14.21 2.96 1.18
C ILE A 316 14.94 4.28 0.90
N PRO A 317 16.28 4.28 0.75
CA PRO A 317 17.02 5.46 0.35
C PRO A 317 16.60 5.96 -1.03
N ILE A 318 16.49 7.28 -1.19
CA ILE A 318 16.08 7.90 -2.45
C ILE A 318 17.22 8.72 -3.02
N ASN A 319 17.54 8.46 -4.29
CA ASN A 319 18.51 9.21 -5.08
C ASN A 319 18.10 9.23 -6.56
N ASP A 320 18.73 10.10 -7.34
CA ASP A 320 18.35 10.31 -8.74
C ASP A 320 18.49 9.03 -9.59
N ALA A 321 19.45 8.16 -9.27
CA ALA A 321 19.64 6.90 -9.98
C ALA A 321 18.50 5.92 -9.69
N SER A 322 18.10 5.76 -8.42
CA SER A 322 16.97 4.90 -8.03
C SER A 322 15.64 5.41 -8.56
N ILE A 323 15.44 6.73 -8.57
CA ILE A 323 14.29 7.38 -9.21
C ILE A 323 14.25 7.07 -10.71
N THR A 324 15.38 7.25 -11.41
CA THR A 324 15.46 6.99 -12.86
C THR A 324 15.12 5.54 -13.20
N VAL A 325 15.64 4.58 -12.43
CA VAL A 325 15.32 3.15 -12.61
C VAL A 325 13.84 2.87 -12.40
N ALA A 326 13.24 3.37 -11.32
CA ALA A 326 11.83 3.13 -10.99
C ALA A 326 10.89 3.75 -12.04
N THR A 327 11.09 5.03 -12.36
CA THR A 327 10.29 5.74 -13.37
C THR A 327 10.43 5.12 -14.75
N GLY A 328 11.63 4.70 -15.16
CA GLY A 328 11.84 3.98 -16.43
C GLY A 328 11.11 2.63 -16.50
N ALA A 329 11.04 1.89 -15.40
CA ALA A 329 10.26 0.65 -15.34
C ALA A 329 8.74 0.90 -15.50
N PHE A 330 8.25 2.01 -14.95
CA PHE A 330 6.86 2.43 -15.14
C PHE A 330 6.59 3.02 -16.52
N ASP A 331 7.54 3.73 -17.11
CA ASP A 331 7.47 4.19 -18.51
C ASP A 331 7.27 2.97 -19.45
N GLN A 332 8.00 1.87 -19.21
CA GLN A 332 7.83 0.61 -19.95
C GLN A 332 6.50 -0.09 -19.69
N THR A 333 5.98 0.03 -18.46
CA THR A 333 4.65 -0.48 -18.11
C THR A 333 3.57 0.27 -18.90
N VAL A 334 3.66 1.60 -18.99
CA VAL A 334 2.75 2.42 -19.80
C VAL A 334 2.87 2.09 -21.29
N ALA A 335 4.09 1.93 -21.81
CA ALA A 335 4.29 1.52 -23.20
C ALA A 335 3.63 0.16 -23.51
N SER A 336 3.67 -0.77 -22.56
CA SER A 336 3.01 -2.08 -22.66
C SER A 336 1.48 -1.93 -22.67
N ILE A 337 0.92 -1.11 -21.78
CA ILE A 337 -0.51 -0.80 -21.74
C ILE A 337 -0.96 -0.20 -23.07
N GLU A 338 -0.26 0.80 -23.59
CA GLU A 338 -0.63 1.46 -24.84
C GLU A 338 -0.49 0.55 -26.06
N THR A 339 0.47 -0.38 -26.03
CA THR A 339 0.57 -1.44 -27.03
C THR A 339 -0.66 -2.35 -26.99
N CYS A 340 -1.11 -2.77 -25.80
CA CYS A 340 -2.33 -3.58 -25.65
C CYS A 340 -3.57 -2.83 -26.15
N VAL A 341 -3.70 -1.53 -25.83
CA VAL A 341 -4.79 -0.66 -26.32
C VAL A 341 -4.79 -0.59 -27.85
N GLN A 342 -3.62 -0.38 -28.46
CA GLN A 342 -3.49 -0.30 -29.92
C GLN A 342 -3.86 -1.62 -30.59
N LEU A 343 -3.38 -2.75 -30.07
CA LEU A 343 -3.70 -4.06 -30.63
C LEU A 343 -5.19 -4.37 -30.50
N GLU A 344 -5.83 -3.93 -29.42
CA GLU A 344 -7.26 -4.15 -29.17
C GLU A 344 -8.15 -3.53 -30.26
N GLU A 345 -7.75 -2.40 -30.87
CA GLU A 345 -8.51 -1.76 -31.96
C GLU A 345 -8.76 -2.68 -33.16
N THR A 346 -7.89 -3.67 -33.37
CA THR A 346 -7.98 -4.63 -34.49
C THR A 346 -8.30 -6.06 -34.04
N ALA A 347 -8.33 -6.31 -32.73
CA ALA A 347 -8.56 -7.63 -32.17
C ALA A 347 -10.06 -7.96 -32.13
N VAL A 348 -10.37 -9.25 -32.22
CA VAL A 348 -11.76 -9.76 -32.09
C VAL A 348 -12.15 -9.91 -30.62
N SER A 349 -11.16 -10.10 -29.74
CA SER A 349 -11.36 -10.26 -28.30
C SER A 349 -10.18 -9.70 -27.51
N ILE A 350 -10.46 -9.12 -26.35
CA ILE A 350 -9.44 -8.65 -25.39
C ILE A 350 -8.52 -9.78 -24.91
N LEU A 351 -8.95 -11.04 -24.99
CA LEU A 351 -8.13 -12.20 -24.63
C LEU A 351 -6.90 -12.35 -25.54
N GLN A 352 -6.96 -11.79 -26.75
CA GLN A 352 -5.88 -11.83 -27.74
C GLN A 352 -4.79 -10.79 -27.46
N THR A 353 -5.12 -9.73 -26.70
CA THR A 353 -4.24 -8.56 -26.52
C THR A 353 -3.83 -8.34 -25.07
N TRP A 354 -4.65 -8.78 -24.11
CA TRP A 354 -4.38 -8.67 -22.68
C TRP A 354 -4.13 -10.05 -22.08
N VAL A 355 -2.86 -10.31 -21.76
CA VAL A 355 -2.38 -11.59 -21.23
C VAL A 355 -2.79 -11.80 -19.76
N ASP A 356 -3.01 -13.05 -19.37
CA ASP A 356 -3.30 -13.49 -18.01
C ASP A 356 -2.09 -14.17 -17.35
N ASP A 357 -0.94 -13.53 -17.41
CA ASP A 357 0.35 -14.04 -16.91
C ASP A 357 0.53 -13.95 -15.38
N CYS A 358 -0.57 -13.70 -14.65
CA CYS A 358 -0.58 -13.69 -13.19
C CYS A 358 -0.13 -15.05 -12.63
N LYS A 359 0.98 -15.03 -11.88
CA LYS A 359 1.53 -16.21 -11.21
C LYS A 359 1.12 -16.32 -9.74
N ASP A 360 0.47 -15.29 -9.21
CA ASP A 360 0.02 -15.28 -7.83
C ASP A 360 -1.37 -15.89 -7.69
N ALA A 361 -1.44 -17.03 -7.00
CA ALA A 361 -2.67 -17.75 -6.75
C ALA A 361 -3.68 -16.91 -5.94
N LYS A 362 -3.20 -16.05 -5.02
CA LYS A 362 -4.06 -15.19 -4.20
C LYS A 362 -4.73 -14.11 -5.02
N THR A 363 -3.97 -13.42 -5.87
CA THR A 363 -4.50 -12.46 -6.84
C THR A 363 -5.56 -13.12 -7.73
N CYS A 364 -5.28 -14.30 -8.29
CA CYS A 364 -6.24 -15.04 -9.09
C CYS A 364 -7.50 -15.42 -8.28
N ALA A 365 -7.35 -15.84 -7.02
CA ALA A 365 -8.47 -16.15 -6.14
C ALA A 365 -9.32 -14.93 -5.78
N ALA A 366 -8.69 -13.77 -5.62
CA ALA A 366 -9.35 -12.48 -5.38
C ALA A 366 -9.96 -11.86 -6.64
N CYS A 367 -9.66 -12.37 -7.83
CA CYS A 367 -10.15 -11.82 -9.08
C CYS A 367 -11.64 -12.13 -9.29
N ASP A 368 -12.42 -11.10 -9.64
CA ASP A 368 -13.84 -11.21 -9.95
C ASP A 368 -14.11 -12.06 -11.19
N PHE A 369 -13.17 -12.02 -12.13
CA PHE A 369 -13.25 -12.68 -13.44
C PHE A 369 -12.68 -14.11 -13.40
N ARG A 370 -12.34 -14.61 -12.20
CA ARG A 370 -11.69 -15.93 -12.00
C ARG A 370 -12.45 -17.10 -12.61
N TYR A 371 -13.78 -17.04 -12.62
CA TYR A 371 -14.64 -18.14 -13.09
C TYR A 371 -14.48 -18.48 -14.57
N PHE A 372 -14.00 -17.53 -15.37
CA PHE A 372 -13.80 -17.70 -16.81
C PHE A 372 -12.39 -17.29 -17.25
N CYS A 373 -11.47 -17.10 -16.30
CA CYS A 373 -10.07 -16.80 -16.58
C CYS A 373 -9.23 -18.08 -16.56
N GLU A 374 -8.56 -18.40 -17.67
CA GLU A 374 -7.67 -19.57 -17.76
C GLU A 374 -6.51 -19.48 -16.75
N GLY A 375 -6.01 -18.27 -16.48
CA GLY A 375 -4.99 -18.01 -15.47
C GLY A 375 -5.35 -18.50 -14.06
N TYR A 376 -6.63 -18.51 -13.69
CA TYR A 376 -7.08 -19.01 -12.37
C TYR A 376 -6.77 -20.49 -12.17
N GLN A 377 -7.03 -21.31 -13.19
CA GLN A 377 -6.73 -22.74 -13.14
C GLN A 377 -5.21 -22.99 -13.20
N ARG A 378 -4.46 -22.19 -13.98
CA ARG A 378 -3.00 -22.31 -14.08
C ARG A 378 -2.27 -22.06 -12.76
N THR A 379 -2.81 -21.22 -11.88
CA THR A 379 -2.23 -20.98 -10.55
C THR A 379 -2.56 -22.06 -9.52
N GLY A 380 -3.15 -23.18 -9.94
CA GLY A 380 -3.48 -24.31 -9.05
C GLY A 380 -4.74 -24.11 -8.21
N ASN A 381 -5.49 -23.02 -8.44
CA ASN A 381 -6.78 -22.83 -7.78
C ASN A 381 -7.82 -23.76 -8.41
N LYS A 382 -8.65 -24.39 -7.58
CA LYS A 382 -9.78 -25.19 -8.08
C LYS A 382 -11.06 -24.35 -8.10
N ILE A 383 -11.87 -24.56 -9.14
CA ILE A 383 -13.21 -23.97 -9.24
C ILE A 383 -14.07 -24.58 -8.12
N GLY A 384 -14.69 -23.74 -7.29
CA GLY A 384 -15.52 -24.17 -6.16
C GLY A 384 -14.81 -24.34 -4.80
N GLU A 385 -13.49 -24.18 -4.70
CA GLU A 385 -12.74 -24.16 -3.41
C GLU A 385 -12.54 -22.72 -2.87
N GLU A 386 -13.38 -21.77 -3.29
CA GLU A 386 -13.10 -20.34 -3.25
C GLU A 386 -13.18 -19.71 -1.86
N ASP A 387 -13.94 -20.35 -0.96
CA ASP A 387 -14.11 -19.96 0.44
C ASP A 387 -13.02 -20.53 1.36
N THR A 388 -12.14 -21.41 0.85
CA THR A 388 -11.04 -21.99 1.63
C THR A 388 -9.71 -21.27 1.45
N VAL A 389 -9.59 -20.39 0.45
CA VAL A 389 -8.43 -19.48 0.33
C VAL A 389 -8.53 -18.46 1.45
N GLN A 390 -7.93 -18.82 2.59
CA GLN A 390 -7.72 -17.92 3.70
C GLN A 390 -6.75 -16.84 3.24
N ASP A 391 -7.27 -15.76 2.65
CA ASP A 391 -6.58 -14.48 2.68
C ASP A 391 -6.57 -14.07 4.14
N GLU A 392 -5.58 -14.47 4.93
CA GLU A 392 -5.47 -14.13 6.34
C GLU A 392 -5.15 -12.63 6.49
N ILE A 393 -6.15 -11.78 6.26
CA ILE A 393 -6.25 -10.49 6.98
C ILE A 393 -6.46 -10.83 8.44
#